data_AF-A0A3R6HID1-F1
#
_entry.id   AF-A0A3R6HID1-F1
#
_cell.length_a   1.000
_cell.length_b   1.000
_cell.length_c   1.000
_cell.angle_alpha   90.00
_cell.angle_beta   90.00
_cell.angle_gamma   90.00
#
_symmetry.space_group_name_H-M   'P 1'
#
loop_
_entity.id
_entity.type
_entity.pdbx_description
1 polymer ?
#
loop_
_entity_poly.entity_id
_entity_poly.type
_entity_poly.pdbx_seq_one_letter_code
_entity_poly.pdbx_strand_id
1 'polypeptide(L)'
;MSDKFTQGTIIEYIRSTKYPEIKCQGIVISARCDLAQEKINQFHCLSAMNIEEWIYEVLFESVVNERNNNVLGNIKKYCEQKCMDFATLCGIDKVNFREVLLKSASSKGKKIYKKQSKSGNLFRGY
;
A
#
# COMPACT_ATOMS: atom_id res chain seq x y z
N MET A 1 -23.31 -35.52 -23.08
CA MET A 1 -22.54 -34.31 -22.69
C MET A 1 -21.52 -34.59 -21.58
N SER A 2 -21.56 -35.75 -20.92
CA SER A 2 -20.70 -36.14 -19.79
C SER A 2 -19.24 -36.47 -20.14
N ASP A 3 -18.91 -36.70 -21.42
CA ASP A 3 -17.54 -37.09 -21.82
C ASP A 3 -16.51 -35.95 -21.81
N LYS A 4 -16.93 -34.69 -21.54
CA LYS A 4 -16.04 -33.52 -21.66
C LYS A 4 -15.29 -33.14 -20.38
N PHE A 5 -15.80 -33.51 -19.20
CA PHE A 5 -15.21 -33.10 -17.92
C PHE A 5 -14.94 -34.34 -17.08
N THR A 6 -13.68 -34.75 -17.02
CA THR A 6 -13.24 -35.85 -16.17
C THR A 6 -12.30 -35.32 -15.09
N GLN A 7 -11.95 -36.16 -14.12
CA GLN A 7 -10.93 -35.82 -13.15
C GLN A 7 -9.65 -35.33 -13.85
N GLY A 8 -9.11 -34.20 -13.40
CA GLY A 8 -7.95 -33.52 -13.97
C GLY A 8 -8.27 -32.55 -15.11
N THR A 9 -9.51 -32.47 -15.61
CA THR A 9 -9.88 -31.45 -16.58
C THR A 9 -9.66 -30.06 -15.99
N ILE A 10 -9.01 -29.19 -16.76
CA ILE A 10 -8.79 -27.78 -16.42
C ILE A 10 -9.95 -26.96 -17.00
N ILE A 11 -10.62 -26.23 -16.14
CA ILE A 11 -11.65 -25.24 -16.47
C ILE A 11 -10.98 -23.87 -16.41
N GLU A 12 -10.90 -23.17 -17.54
CA GLU A 12 -10.31 -21.84 -17.59
C GLU A 12 -11.28 -20.75 -17.13
N TYR A 13 -10.74 -19.57 -16.80
CA TYR A 13 -11.51 -18.35 -16.50
C TYR A 13 -12.47 -18.45 -15.31
N ILE A 14 -12.10 -19.23 -14.29
CA ILE A 14 -12.85 -19.21 -13.02
C ILE A 14 -12.34 -18.09 -12.12
N ARG A 15 -13.14 -17.71 -11.12
CA ARG A 15 -12.74 -16.77 -10.07
C ARG A 15 -12.47 -17.51 -8.76
N SER A 16 -11.40 -17.13 -8.07
CA SER A 16 -11.11 -17.60 -6.72
C SER A 16 -11.64 -16.61 -5.70
N THR A 17 -12.17 -17.10 -4.58
CA THR A 17 -12.52 -16.24 -3.44
C THR A 17 -11.29 -15.58 -2.81
N LYS A 18 -10.12 -16.23 -2.92
CA LYS A 18 -8.85 -15.71 -2.41
C LYS A 18 -8.24 -14.64 -3.32
N TYR A 19 -8.46 -14.74 -4.63
CA TYR A 19 -7.94 -13.84 -5.64
C TYR A 19 -9.08 -13.39 -6.57
N PRO A 20 -9.99 -12.52 -6.10
CA PRO A 20 -11.22 -12.19 -6.81
C PRO A 20 -10.99 -11.44 -8.13
N GLU A 21 -9.91 -10.66 -8.18
CA GLU A 21 -9.54 -9.82 -9.33
C GLU A 21 -8.64 -10.54 -10.34
N ILE A 22 -8.16 -11.75 -10.02
CA ILE A 22 -7.23 -12.50 -10.87
C ILE A 22 -7.96 -13.70 -11.47
N LYS A 23 -7.79 -13.91 -12.77
CA LYS A 23 -8.33 -15.09 -13.45
C LYS A 23 -7.61 -16.33 -12.94
N CYS A 24 -8.40 -17.33 -12.55
CA CYS A 24 -7.91 -18.60 -12.04
C CYS A 24 -8.38 -19.74 -12.96
N GLN A 25 -7.82 -20.93 -12.69
CA GLN A 25 -8.19 -22.19 -13.31
C GLN A 25 -8.86 -23.11 -12.28
N GLY A 26 -9.83 -23.91 -12.72
CA GLY A 26 -10.48 -24.93 -11.91
C GLY A 26 -10.02 -26.31 -12.31
N ILE A 27 -9.42 -27.05 -11.40
CA ILE A 27 -9.00 -28.44 -11.64
C ILE A 27 -10.11 -29.34 -11.12
N VAL A 28 -10.77 -30.09 -12.01
CA VAL A 28 -11.82 -31.04 -11.63
C VAL A 28 -11.22 -32.17 -10.79
N ILE A 29 -11.74 -32.33 -9.57
CA ILE A 29 -11.32 -33.39 -8.63
C ILE A 29 -12.36 -34.49 -8.44
N SER A 30 -13.57 -34.31 -8.99
CA SER A 30 -14.60 -35.36 -9.01
C SER A 30 -14.07 -36.61 -9.70
N ALA A 31 -14.15 -37.76 -9.01
CA ALA A 31 -13.66 -39.02 -9.53
C ALA A 31 -14.48 -39.49 -10.75
N ARG A 32 -13.81 -40.11 -11.71
CA ARG A 32 -14.45 -40.60 -12.95
C ARG A 32 -15.55 -41.64 -12.67
N CYS A 33 -15.34 -42.51 -11.69
CA CYS A 33 -16.32 -43.53 -11.30
C CYS A 33 -17.60 -42.91 -10.75
N ASP A 34 -17.50 -41.85 -9.95
CA ASP A 34 -18.66 -41.16 -9.38
C ASP A 34 -19.46 -40.42 -10.46
N LEU A 35 -18.77 -39.83 -11.44
CA LEU A 35 -19.39 -39.21 -12.61
C LEU A 35 -20.12 -40.23 -13.48
N ALA A 36 -19.49 -41.38 -13.75
CA ALA A 36 -20.07 -42.43 -14.58
C ALA A 36 -21.27 -43.13 -13.92
N GLN A 37 -21.32 -43.16 -12.58
CA GLN A 37 -22.39 -43.76 -11.79
C GLN A 37 -23.47 -42.76 -11.38
N GLU A 38 -23.43 -41.52 -11.91
CA GLU A 38 -24.36 -40.43 -11.57
C GLU A 38 -24.52 -40.21 -10.05
N LYS A 39 -23.45 -40.47 -9.29
CA LYS A 39 -23.44 -40.36 -7.81
C LYS A 39 -23.37 -38.91 -7.32
N ILE A 40 -22.98 -38.01 -8.20
CA ILE A 40 -22.79 -36.59 -7.88
C ILE A 40 -23.61 -35.72 -8.82
N ASN A 41 -24.31 -34.75 -8.25
CA ASN A 41 -25.12 -33.79 -8.98
C ASN A 41 -24.32 -32.54 -9.39
N GLN A 42 -23.07 -32.42 -8.93
CA GLN A 42 -22.20 -31.26 -9.13
C GLN A 42 -20.75 -31.71 -9.29
N PHE A 43 -19.99 -30.98 -10.11
CA PHE A 43 -18.54 -31.14 -10.20
C PHE A 43 -17.86 -30.41 -9.05
N HIS A 44 -16.89 -31.05 -8.42
CA HIS A 44 -16.00 -30.42 -7.46
C HIS A 44 -14.70 -30.04 -8.17
N CYS A 45 -14.24 -28.82 -7.96
CA CYS A 45 -12.98 -28.33 -8.49
C CYS A 45 -12.12 -27.67 -7.41
N LEU A 46 -10.80 -27.73 -7.60
CA LEU A 46 -9.84 -26.92 -6.87
C LEU A 46 -9.49 -25.68 -7.70
N SER A 47 -9.52 -24.51 -7.08
CA SER A 47 -9.01 -23.30 -7.71
C SER A 47 -7.48 -23.32 -7.72
N ALA A 48 -6.91 -23.16 -8.91
CA ALA A 48 -5.50 -23.06 -9.18
C ALA A 48 -5.20 -21.75 -9.92
N MET A 49 -3.95 -21.31 -9.89
CA MET A 49 -3.50 -20.13 -10.61
C MET A 49 -2.16 -20.44 -11.28
N ASN A 50 -1.92 -19.83 -12.43
CA ASN A 50 -0.61 -19.93 -13.07
C ASN A 50 0.44 -19.33 -12.12
N ILE A 51 1.56 -20.03 -11.93
CA ILE A 51 2.63 -19.61 -11.04
C ILE A 51 3.26 -18.29 -11.49
N GLU A 52 3.42 -18.07 -12.79
CA GLU A 52 3.96 -16.83 -13.35
C GLU A 52 3.03 -15.67 -13.04
N GLU A 53 1.72 -15.83 -13.29
CA GLU A 53 0.72 -14.82 -12.93
C GLU A 53 0.70 -14.54 -11.43
N TRP A 54 0.80 -15.58 -10.58
CA TRP A 54 0.88 -15.39 -9.13
C TRP A 54 2.13 -14.61 -8.73
N ILE A 55 3.27 -14.86 -9.35
CA ILE A 55 4.51 -14.12 -9.07
C ILE A 55 4.34 -12.63 -9.41
N TYR A 56 3.79 -12.32 -10.59
CA TYR A 56 3.69 -10.94 -11.05
C TYR A 56 2.57 -10.14 -10.37
N GLU A 57 1.40 -10.75 -10.20
CA GLU A 57 0.21 -10.05 -9.69
C GLU A 57 0.13 -10.05 -8.17
N VAL A 58 0.65 -11.09 -7.49
CA VAL A 58 0.48 -11.25 -6.04
C VAL A 58 1.80 -11.10 -5.29
N LEU A 59 2.82 -11.89 -5.66
CA LEU A 59 4.08 -11.91 -4.91
C LEU A 59 4.79 -10.56 -5.01
N PHE A 60 4.92 -10.01 -6.22
CA PHE A 60 5.61 -8.74 -6.40
C PHE A 60 4.95 -7.60 -5.61
N GLU A 61 3.62 -7.50 -5.66
CA GLU A 61 2.88 -6.50 -4.89
C GLU A 61 3.12 -6.66 -3.39
N SER A 62 3.08 -7.90 -2.88
CA SER A 62 3.31 -8.17 -1.46
C SER A 62 4.71 -7.75 -1.00
N VAL A 63 5.74 -8.04 -1.80
CA VAL A 63 7.14 -7.68 -1.49
C VAL A 63 7.34 -6.17 -1.52
N VAL A 64 6.78 -5.49 -2.53
CA VAL A 64 6.84 -4.02 -2.63
C VAL A 64 6.12 -3.37 -1.46
N ASN A 65 4.91 -3.84 -1.13
CA ASN A 65 4.13 -3.32 -0.02
C ASN A 65 4.82 -3.54 1.33
N GLU A 66 5.41 -4.71 1.57
CA GLU A 66 6.18 -4.97 2.78
C GLU A 66 7.37 -4.01 2.89
N ARG A 67 8.14 -3.83 1.81
CA ARG A 67 9.26 -2.90 1.79
C ARG A 67 8.82 -1.45 2.02
N ASN A 68 7.74 -1.03 1.38
CA ASN A 68 7.15 0.29 1.56
C ASN A 68 6.71 0.50 3.01
N ASN A 69 6.04 -0.49 3.60
CA ASN A 69 5.59 -0.45 5.00
C ASN A 69 6.78 -0.37 5.97
N ASN A 70 7.89 -1.06 5.70
CA ASN A 70 9.10 -0.97 6.51
C ASN A 70 9.73 0.44 6.43
N VAL A 71 9.85 1.01 5.24
CA VAL A 71 10.37 2.37 5.05
C VAL A 71 9.45 3.40 5.70
N LEU A 72 8.15 3.33 5.44
CA LEU A 72 7.14 4.21 6.03
C LEU A 72 7.10 4.05 7.55
N GLY A 73 7.27 2.84 8.08
CA GLY A 73 7.36 2.58 9.51
C GLY A 73 8.56 3.27 10.17
N ASN A 74 9.73 3.26 9.51
CA ASN A 74 10.91 3.98 9.99
C ASN A 74 10.71 5.50 9.96
N ILE A 75 10.11 6.02 8.90
CA ILE A 75 9.78 7.46 8.78
C ILE A 75 8.77 7.86 9.85
N LYS A 76 7.73 7.05 10.07
CA LYS A 76 6.72 7.28 11.11
C LYS A 76 7.36 7.39 12.50
N LYS A 77 8.24 6.45 12.86
CA LYS A 77 9.00 6.49 14.12
C LYS A 77 9.83 7.77 14.25
N TYR A 78 10.49 8.20 13.18
CA TYR A 78 11.26 9.44 13.18
C TYR A 78 10.37 10.68 13.38
N CYS A 79 9.21 10.71 12.71
CA CYS A 79 8.22 11.77 12.89
C CYS A 79 7.73 11.84 14.34
N GLU A 80 7.38 10.70 14.95
CA GLU A 80 6.97 10.62 16.35
C GLU A 80 8.06 11.15 17.30
N GLN A 81 9.33 10.78 17.09
CA GLN A 81 10.47 11.26 17.89
C GLN A 81 10.69 12.77 17.80
N LYS A 82 10.33 13.38 16.67
CA LYS A 82 10.50 14.82 16.41
C LYS A 82 9.22 15.63 16.60
N CYS A 83 8.15 15.00 17.11
CA CYS A 83 6.81 15.60 17.22
C CYS A 83 6.31 16.17 15.88
N MET A 84 6.61 15.50 14.77
CA MET A 84 6.16 15.86 13.42
C MET A 84 4.94 15.03 13.03
N ASP A 85 4.01 15.64 12.28
CA ASP A 85 2.82 14.94 11.81
C ASP A 85 3.11 14.08 10.56
N PHE A 86 3.11 12.76 10.75
CA PHE A 86 3.31 11.78 9.69
C PHE A 86 2.15 11.76 8.68
N ALA A 87 0.91 12.00 9.13
CA ALA A 87 -0.26 11.97 8.24
C ALA A 87 -0.19 13.08 7.19
N THR A 88 0.19 14.30 7.60
CA THR A 88 0.48 15.41 6.68
C THR A 88 1.60 15.05 5.70
N LEU A 89 2.69 14.40 6.14
CA LEU A 89 3.77 13.99 5.24
C LEU A 89 3.29 13.02 4.15
N CYS A 90 2.46 12.04 4.51
CA CYS A 90 1.89 11.08 3.55
C CYS A 90 0.86 11.72 2.60
N GLY A 91 0.14 12.76 3.05
CA GLY A 91 -0.88 13.46 2.27
C GLY A 91 -0.35 14.59 1.38
N ILE A 92 0.94 14.94 1.49
CA ILE A 92 1.53 16.01 0.68
C ILE A 92 1.75 15.52 -0.76
N ASP A 93 1.00 16.10 -1.69
CA ASP A 93 1.28 16.02 -3.12
C ASP A 93 2.43 16.95 -3.53
N LYS A 94 2.91 16.82 -4.78
CA LYS A 94 4.01 17.64 -5.31
C LYS A 94 3.73 19.15 -5.29
N VAL A 95 2.46 19.56 -5.37
CA VAL A 95 2.05 20.97 -5.42
C VAL A 95 2.14 21.57 -4.02
N ASN A 96 1.57 20.87 -3.04
CA ASN A 96 1.58 21.26 -1.63
C ASN A 96 3.01 21.31 -1.06
N PHE A 97 3.89 20.39 -1.48
CA PHE A 97 5.28 20.41 -1.05
C PHE A 97 6.03 21.68 -1.49
N ARG A 98 5.81 22.12 -2.74
CA ARG A 98 6.42 23.35 -3.27
C ARG A 98 5.98 24.58 -2.49
N GLU A 99 4.70 24.67 -2.14
CA GLU A 99 4.20 25.78 -1.33
C GLU A 99 4.83 25.82 0.06
N VAL A 100 4.99 24.66 0.72
CA VAL A 100 5.63 24.56 2.04
C VAL A 100 7.10 25.03 1.97
N LEU A 101 7.83 24.64 0.92
CA LEU A 101 9.21 25.10 0.70
C LEU A 101 9.29 26.62 0.49
N LEU A 102 8.39 27.20 -0.31
CA LEU A 102 8.36 28.64 -0.55
C LEU A 102 8.04 29.43 0.72
N LYS A 103 7.05 28.97 1.51
CA LYS A 103 6.66 29.60 2.78
C LYS A 103 7.77 29.50 3.84
N SER A 104 8.48 28.37 3.90
CA SER A 104 9.60 28.16 4.86
C SER A 104 10.89 28.89 4.46
N ALA A 105 11.12 29.14 3.16
CA ALA A 105 12.21 29.99 2.69
C ALA A 105 11.94 31.48 3.01
N SER A 106 10.68 31.93 2.85
CA SER A 106 10.28 33.32 3.13
C SER A 106 10.37 33.71 4.61
N SER A 107 10.27 32.75 5.54
CA SER A 107 10.27 33.03 6.98
C SER A 107 11.67 33.22 7.60
N LYS A 108 12.74 32.77 6.92
CA LYS A 108 14.14 32.98 7.37
C LYS A 108 14.67 34.41 7.16
N GLY A 109 13.89 35.31 6.55
CA GLY A 109 14.31 36.69 6.22
C GLY A 109 14.05 37.77 7.29
N LYS A 110 13.33 37.50 8.39
CA LYS A 110 13.04 38.52 9.42
C LYS A 110 14.03 38.46 10.59
N LYS A 111 15.24 39.02 10.41
CA LYS A 111 16.04 39.47 11.56
C LYS A 111 15.34 40.68 12.18
N ILE A 112 14.70 40.49 13.33
CA ILE A 112 14.18 41.57 14.16
C ILE A 112 15.39 42.27 14.80
N TYR A 113 15.84 43.38 14.21
CA TYR A 113 16.75 44.30 14.89
C TYR A 113 15.95 45.07 15.96
N LYS A 114 16.06 44.65 17.23
CA LYS A 114 15.62 45.48 18.36
C LYS A 114 16.56 46.68 18.45
N LYS A 115 16.07 47.84 18.00
CA LYS A 115 16.68 49.15 18.22
C LYS A 115 16.61 49.43 19.73
N GLN A 116 17.72 49.23 20.46
CA GLN A 116 17.83 49.71 21.83
C GLN A 116 17.86 51.25 21.80
N SER A 117 16.76 51.89 22.18
CA SER A 117 16.75 53.31 22.51
C SER A 117 17.47 53.50 23.84
N LYS A 118 18.70 54.03 23.79
CA LYS A 118 19.32 54.67 24.96
C LYS A 118 18.56 55.96 25.24
N SER A 119 17.64 55.93 26.20
CA SER A 119 17.22 57.15 26.91
C SER A 119 18.13 57.31 28.11
N GLY A 120 19.13 58.17 27.97
CA GLY A 120 19.88 58.67 29.11
C GLY A 120 18.97 59.51 30.01
N ASN A 121 19.21 59.46 31.31
CA ASN A 121 19.21 60.67 32.11
C ASN A 121 20.21 60.50 33.26
N LEU A 122 21.29 61.28 33.13
CA LEU A 122 22.11 61.77 34.22
C LEU A 122 21.20 62.38 35.30
N PHE A 123 21.39 61.98 36.54
CA PHE A 123 21.29 62.93 37.65
C PHE A 123 22.61 62.92 38.42
N ARG A 124 23.07 64.14 38.68
CA ARG A 124 24.38 64.59 39.14
C ARG A 124 24.11 65.39 40.41
N GLY A 125 24.98 65.28 41.42
CA GLY A 125 25.21 66.39 42.36
C GLY A 125 25.31 66.00 43.83
N TYR A 126 26.57 66.09 44.31
CA TYR A 126 27.07 66.42 45.65
C TYR A 126 26.57 65.62 46.86
#